data_AF-A1AQ78-F1
#
_entry.id   AF-A1AQ78-F1
#
_cell.length_a   1.000
_cell.length_b   1.000
_cell.length_c   1.000
_cell.angle_alpha   90.00
_cell.angle_beta   90.00
_cell.angle_gamma   90.00
#
_symmetry.space_group_name_H-M   'P 1'
#
loop_
_entity.id
_entity.type
_entity.pdbx_description
1 polymer ?
#
loop_
_entity_poly.entity_id
_entity_poly.type
_entity_poly.pdbx_seq_one_letter_code
_entity_poly.pdbx_strand_id
1 'polypeptide(L)'
;MIPNLQPQTIYAVHLRAPSSTGGKDWVGSVTSYGEIHTYWGRTNQINQHAAKLGNITALHKIISQKKNGKDRYQQVDEYHPQQGWQSQRDQTPSPSQAKAPPPVPAPVVDWVEAPPASIQWDF
;
A
#
# COMPACT_ATOMS: atom_id res chain seq x y z
N MET A 1 3.65 -13.40 1.76
CA MET A 1 2.61 -14.38 1.42
C MET A 1 1.63 -14.47 2.59
N ILE A 2 0.34 -14.37 2.31
CA ILE A 2 -0.73 -14.51 3.33
C ILE A 2 -0.95 -16.02 3.58
N PRO A 3 -1.05 -16.48 4.84
CA PRO A 3 -1.23 -17.90 5.14
C PRO A 3 -2.58 -18.43 4.65
N ASN A 4 -2.66 -19.75 4.44
CA ASN A 4 -3.93 -20.42 4.26
C ASN A 4 -4.77 -20.27 5.53
N LEU A 5 -5.92 -19.62 5.39
CA LEU A 5 -6.86 -19.42 6.48
C LEU A 5 -7.53 -20.75 6.86
N GLN A 6 -8.03 -20.82 8.10
CA GLN A 6 -8.78 -21.99 8.54
C GLN A 6 -10.09 -22.16 7.75
N PRO A 7 -10.56 -23.40 7.56
CA PRO A 7 -11.87 -23.66 7.00
C PRO A 7 -12.95 -22.89 7.76
N GLN A 8 -13.98 -22.45 7.04
CA GLN A 8 -15.10 -21.70 7.61
C GLN A 8 -14.71 -20.37 8.28
N THR A 9 -13.58 -19.79 7.87
CA THR A 9 -13.30 -18.39 8.18
C THR A 9 -14.40 -17.52 7.59
N ILE A 10 -15.10 -16.78 8.46
CA ILE A 10 -16.17 -15.86 8.07
C ILE A 10 -15.67 -14.43 7.85
N TYR A 11 -14.52 -14.10 8.44
CA TYR A 11 -13.88 -12.79 8.31
C TYR A 11 -12.40 -12.91 8.63
N ALA A 12 -11.53 -12.24 7.87
CA ALA A 12 -10.14 -12.05 8.23
C ALA A 12 -9.62 -10.69 7.80
N VAL A 13 -8.55 -10.25 8.45
CA VAL A 13 -7.85 -9.03 8.09
C VAL A 13 -6.35 -9.26 8.09
N HIS A 14 -5.65 -8.65 7.14
CA HIS A 14 -4.21 -8.55 7.10
C HIS A 14 -3.79 -7.13 7.42
N LEU A 15 -2.95 -7.02 8.44
CA LEU A 15 -2.35 -5.78 8.90
C LEU A 15 -0.83 -5.82 8.67
N ARG A 16 -0.25 -4.67 8.34
CA ARG A 16 1.19 -4.49 8.18
C ARG A 16 1.69 -3.30 8.97
N ALA A 17 2.78 -3.49 9.70
CA ALA A 17 3.55 -2.41 10.31
C ALA A 17 4.83 -2.18 9.49
N PRO A 18 5.04 -0.99 8.90
CA PRO A 18 6.30 -0.68 8.23
C PRO A 18 7.45 -0.60 9.24
N SER A 19 8.61 -1.12 8.88
CA SER A 19 9.84 -1.04 9.67
C SER A 19 11.04 -0.95 8.73
N SER A 20 12.07 -0.19 9.12
CA SER A 20 13.34 -0.08 8.39
C SER A 20 14.06 -1.41 8.19
N THR A 21 13.75 -2.42 9.00
CA THR A 21 14.41 -3.74 8.99
C THR A 21 13.56 -4.87 8.40
N GLY A 22 12.50 -4.57 7.66
CA GLY A 22 11.76 -5.58 6.88
C GLY A 22 10.33 -5.86 7.31
N GLY A 23 9.66 -4.90 7.94
CA GLY A 23 8.21 -4.92 8.24
C GLY A 23 7.72 -6.08 9.12
N LYS A 24 6.51 -5.93 9.66
CA LYS A 24 5.79 -7.02 10.35
C LYS A 24 4.44 -7.19 9.71
N ASP A 25 4.08 -8.45 9.45
CA ASP A 25 2.74 -8.80 8.98
C ASP A 25 2.00 -9.51 10.12
N TRP A 26 0.73 -9.18 10.25
CA TRP A 26 -0.18 -9.78 11.21
C TRP A 26 -1.50 -10.07 10.51
N VAL A 27 -2.00 -11.29 10.65
CA VAL A 27 -3.28 -11.72 10.09
C VAL A 27 -4.15 -12.23 11.21
N GLY A 28 -5.37 -11.73 11.30
CA GLY A 28 -6.36 -12.20 12.26
C GLY A 28 -7.59 -12.67 11.50
N SER A 29 -8.04 -13.88 11.77
CA SER A 29 -9.27 -14.45 11.21
C SER A 29 -10.19 -14.96 12.30
N VAL A 30 -11.49 -14.99 12.01
CA VAL A 30 -12.51 -15.61 12.87
C VAL A 30 -13.30 -16.64 12.07
N THR A 31 -13.55 -17.79 12.68
CA THR A 31 -14.33 -18.89 12.09
C THR A 31 -15.78 -18.82 12.53
N SER A 32 -16.67 -19.46 11.77
CA SER A 32 -18.09 -19.68 12.12
C SER A 32 -18.27 -20.37 13.48
N TYR A 33 -17.28 -21.15 13.90
CA TYR A 33 -17.29 -21.89 15.17
C TYR A 33 -16.90 -21.03 16.39
N GLY A 34 -16.58 -19.76 16.20
CA GLY A 34 -16.18 -18.89 17.30
C GLY A 34 -14.73 -19.10 17.73
N GLU A 35 -13.84 -19.32 16.78
CA GLU A 35 -12.39 -19.33 17.02
C GLU A 35 -11.72 -18.18 16.29
N ILE A 36 -10.81 -17.51 16.98
CA ILE A 36 -9.93 -16.48 16.41
C ILE A 36 -8.57 -17.12 16.15
N HIS A 37 -8.17 -17.16 14.88
CA HIS A 37 -6.82 -17.56 14.48
C HIS A 37 -6.00 -16.32 14.21
N THR A 38 -4.81 -16.30 14.78
CA THR A 38 -3.89 -15.18 14.71
C THR A 38 -2.58 -15.68 14.13
N TYR A 39 -2.10 -15.04 13.08
CA TYR A 39 -0.85 -15.35 12.42
C TYR A 39 0.03 -14.11 12.40
N TRP A 40 1.33 -14.27 12.62
CA TRP A 40 2.24 -13.12 12.59
C TRP A 40 3.66 -13.52 12.19
N GLY A 41 4.44 -12.52 11.79
CA GLY A 41 5.85 -12.69 11.45
C GLY A 41 6.43 -11.46 10.79
N ARG A 42 7.56 -11.65 10.11
CA ARG A 42 8.12 -10.59 9.25
C ARG A 42 7.30 -10.47 7.98
N THR A 43 7.40 -9.33 7.31
CA THR A 43 6.74 -9.18 6.02
C THR A 43 7.20 -10.25 5.04
N ASN A 44 6.23 -10.89 4.37
CA ASN A 44 6.44 -12.07 3.52
C ASN A 44 6.89 -13.37 4.21
N GLN A 45 7.04 -13.38 5.54
CA GLN A 45 7.44 -14.54 6.35
C GLN A 45 6.56 -14.64 7.60
N ILE A 46 5.27 -14.87 7.39
CA ILE A 46 4.34 -15.21 8.47
C ILE A 46 4.60 -16.67 8.85
N ASN A 47 5.16 -16.89 10.03
CA ASN A 47 5.60 -18.21 10.49
C ASN A 47 5.11 -18.57 11.90
N GLN A 48 4.42 -17.64 12.58
CA GLN A 48 3.84 -17.89 13.89
C GLN A 48 2.32 -17.91 13.79
N HIS A 49 1.71 -18.76 14.60
CA HIS A 49 0.28 -18.99 14.64
C HIS A 49 -0.17 -19.26 16.08
N ALA A 50 -1.34 -18.73 16.44
CA ALA A 50 -2.07 -19.09 17.64
C ALA A 50 -3.57 -19.08 17.37
N ALA A 51 -4.30 -19.92 18.10
CA ALA A 51 -5.75 -19.96 18.08
C ALA A 51 -6.31 -19.74 19.48
N LYS A 52 -7.47 -19.11 19.57
CA LYS A 52 -8.22 -18.96 20.82
C LYS A 52 -9.71 -18.86 20.54
N LEU A 53 -10.53 -19.22 21.51
CA LEU A 53 -11.97 -18.98 21.44
C LEU A 53 -12.26 -17.47 21.41
N GLY A 54 -13.19 -17.06 20.56
CA GLY A 54 -13.60 -15.68 20.41
C GLY A 54 -14.55 -15.43 19.25
N ASN A 55 -15.09 -14.22 19.16
CA ASN A 55 -16.02 -13.82 18.12
C ASN A 55 -15.49 -12.63 17.31
N ILE A 56 -16.25 -12.22 16.30
CA ILE A 56 -15.89 -11.10 15.43
C ILE A 56 -15.66 -9.80 16.22
N THR A 57 -16.45 -9.54 17.26
CA THR A 57 -16.29 -8.37 18.13
C THR A 57 -14.96 -8.39 18.88
N ALA A 58 -14.56 -9.55 19.40
CA ALA A 58 -13.26 -9.73 20.05
C ALA A 58 -12.10 -9.55 19.05
N LEU A 59 -12.26 -10.04 17.82
CA LEU A 59 -11.29 -9.80 16.75
C LEU A 59 -11.16 -8.30 16.42
N HIS A 60 -12.27 -7.58 16.26
CA HIS A 60 -12.25 -6.12 16.04
C HIS A 60 -11.56 -5.35 17.16
N LYS A 61 -11.72 -5.78 18.42
CA LYS A 61 -10.97 -5.19 19.56
C LYS A 61 -9.45 -5.39 19.39
N ILE A 62 -9.01 -6.59 19.02
CA ILE A 62 -7.58 -6.89 18.79
C ILE A 62 -7.05 -6.06 17.61
N ILE A 63 -7.82 -5.95 16.53
CA ILE A 63 -7.47 -5.13 15.36
C ILE A 63 -7.27 -3.67 15.77
N SER A 64 -8.23 -3.11 16.53
CA SER A 64 -8.14 -1.74 17.04
C SER A 64 -6.89 -1.54 17.91
N GLN A 65 -6.59 -2.47 18.81
CA GLN A 65 -5.38 -2.44 19.63
C GLN A 65 -4.09 -2.48 18.79
N LYS A 66 -4.06 -3.28 17.71
CA LYS A 66 -2.90 -3.35 16.80
C LYS A 66 -2.71 -2.06 16.01
N LYS A 67 -3.81 -1.47 15.50
CA LYS A 67 -3.77 -0.19 14.75
C LYS A 67 -3.34 0.98 15.65
N ASN A 68 -3.85 1.03 16.88
CA ASN A 68 -3.56 2.10 17.83
C ASN A 68 -2.30 1.85 18.69
N GLY A 69 -1.66 0.70 18.52
CA GLY A 69 -0.47 0.32 19.28
C GLY A 69 0.81 1.04 18.80
N LYS A 70 1.93 0.73 19.48
CA LYS A 70 3.26 1.30 19.20
C LYS A 70 3.71 1.11 17.75
N ASP A 71 3.45 -0.06 17.19
CA ASP A 71 3.86 -0.44 15.83
C ASP A 71 2.97 0.18 14.73
N ARG A 72 1.86 0.85 15.09
CA ARG A 72 0.91 1.53 14.17
C ARG A 72 0.57 0.72 12.92
N TYR A 73 0.06 -0.49 13.13
CA TYR A 73 -0.32 -1.38 12.03
C TYR A 73 -1.36 -0.71 11.11
N GLN A 74 -1.17 -0.85 9.82
CA GLN A 74 -2.11 -0.42 8.78
C GLN A 74 -2.81 -1.62 8.19
N GLN A 75 -4.10 -1.49 7.88
CA GLN A 75 -4.83 -2.53 7.18
C GLN A 75 -4.39 -2.57 5.72
N VAL A 76 -4.07 -3.77 5.23
CA VAL A 76 -3.58 -3.99 3.87
C VAL A 76 -4.63 -4.72 3.06
N ASP A 77 -5.15 -5.81 3.61
CA ASP A 77 -6.13 -6.65 2.93
C ASP A 77 -7.23 -7.07 3.90
N GLU A 78 -8.42 -7.29 3.37
CA GLU A 78 -9.58 -7.80 4.09
C GLU A 78 -10.11 -9.03 3.36
N TYR A 79 -10.47 -10.08 4.10
CA TYR A 79 -10.98 -11.32 3.53
C TYR A 79 -12.48 -11.41 3.75
N HIS A 80 -13.21 -11.62 2.65
CA HIS A 80 -14.62 -11.96 2.66
C HIS A 80 -14.84 -13.36 2.05
N PRO A 81 -15.67 -14.24 2.66
CA PRO A 81 -15.81 -15.63 2.25
C PRO A 81 -16.22 -15.85 0.79
N GLN A 82 -16.95 -14.90 0.20
CA GLN A 82 -17.43 -14.98 -1.18
C GLN A 82 -16.51 -14.29 -2.18
N GLN A 83 -15.65 -13.38 -1.73
CA GLN A 83 -14.88 -12.49 -2.60
C GLN A 83 -13.36 -12.72 -2.47
N GLY A 84 -12.93 -13.53 -1.50
CA GLY A 84 -11.52 -13.74 -1.21
C GLY A 84 -10.88 -12.53 -0.52
N TRP A 85 -9.57 -12.39 -0.72
CA TRP A 85 -8.81 -11.24 -0.22
C TRP A 85 -9.01 -10.02 -1.11
N GLN A 86 -9.39 -8.90 -0.50
CA GLN A 86 -9.48 -7.59 -1.11
C GLN A 86 -8.41 -6.67 -0.56
N SER A 87 -7.50 -6.25 -1.43
CA SER A 87 -6.46 -5.29 -1.10
C SER A 87 -7.01 -3.88 -0.99
N GLN A 88 -6.78 -3.22 0.13
CA GLN A 88 -7.11 -1.80 0.32
C GLN A 88 -6.02 -0.85 -0.22
N ARG A 89 -4.93 -1.38 -0.81
CA ARG A 89 -3.81 -0.57 -1.34
C ARG A 89 -4.16 0.28 -2.57
N ASP A 90 -5.28 0.02 -3.24
CA ASP A 90 -5.68 0.79 -4.42
C ASP A 90 -6.42 2.10 -4.10
N GLN A 91 -6.48 2.51 -2.83
CA GLN A 91 -6.80 3.90 -2.49
C GLN A 91 -5.52 4.73 -2.40
N THR A 92 -4.74 4.75 -3.48
CA THR A 92 -3.92 5.93 -3.73
C THR A 92 -4.90 7.05 -4.05
N PRO A 93 -4.96 8.19 -3.32
CA PRO A 93 -5.61 9.35 -3.90
C PRO A 93 -4.95 9.56 -5.25
N SER A 94 -5.74 9.58 -6.33
CA SER A 94 -5.22 9.99 -7.64
C SER A 94 -4.38 11.24 -7.42
N PRO A 95 -3.15 11.32 -7.95
CA PRO A 95 -2.33 12.51 -7.76
C PRO A 95 -3.18 13.70 -8.17
N SER A 96 -3.48 14.57 -7.20
CA SER A 96 -4.18 15.82 -7.46
C SER A 96 -3.37 16.49 -8.56
N GLN A 97 -3.96 16.64 -9.75
CA GLN A 97 -3.31 17.34 -10.85
C GLN A 97 -3.03 18.75 -10.35
N ALA A 98 -1.81 18.99 -9.87
CA ALA A 98 -1.32 20.32 -9.61
C ALA A 98 -1.48 21.06 -10.94
N LYS A 99 -2.37 22.07 -10.97
CA LYS A 99 -2.55 22.93 -12.13
C LYS A 99 -1.17 23.41 -12.57
N ALA A 100 -0.84 23.17 -13.85
CA ALA A 100 0.40 23.65 -14.42
C ALA A 100 0.51 25.18 -14.18
N PRO A 101 1.68 25.70 -13.77
CA PRO A 101 1.88 27.14 -13.67
C PRO A 101 1.67 27.79 -15.04
N PRO A 102 1.11 29.02 -15.09
CA PRO A 102 0.88 29.70 -16.35
C PRO A 102 2.20 29.91 -17.11
N PRO A 103 2.20 29.83 -18.46
CA PRO A 103 3.40 30.01 -19.26
C PRO A 103 3.95 31.43 -19.10
N VAL A 104 5.26 31.53 -18.84
CA VAL A 104 6.00 32.80 -18.79
C VAL A 104 6.29 33.23 -20.24
N PRO A 105 6.06 34.50 -20.63
CA PRO A 105 6.33 34.96 -21.99
C PRO A 105 7.84 34.96 -22.28
N ALA A 106 8.21 34.44 -23.46
CA ALA A 106 9.59 34.42 -23.93
C ALA A 106 10.09 35.83 -24.32
N PRO A 107 11.36 36.17 -24.07
CA PRO A 107 11.94 37.43 -24.51
C PRO A 107 12.09 37.46 -26.04
N VAL A 108 11.68 38.57 -26.65
CA VAL A 108 11.85 38.85 -28.08
C VAL A 108 13.34 39.05 -28.36
N VAL A 109 13.90 38.21 -29.23
CA VAL A 109 15.29 38.33 -29.70
C VAL A 109 15.27 39.11 -31.02
N ASP A 110 15.88 40.30 -31.01
CA ASP A 110 16.05 41.14 -32.18
C ASP A 110 17.21 40.57 -33.03
N TRP A 111 16.90 40.07 -34.22
CA TRP A 111 17.89 39.48 -35.12
C TRP A 111 18.58 40.58 -35.91
N VAL A 112 19.83 40.89 -35.55
CA VAL A 112 20.72 41.70 -36.39
C VAL A 112 21.31 40.81 -37.49
N GLU A 113 21.02 41.17 -38.74
CA GLU A 113 21.49 40.50 -39.95
C GLU A 113 23.02 40.61 -40.08
N ALA A 114 23.70 39.48 -40.29
CA ALA A 114 25.15 39.44 -40.50
C ALA A 114 25.49 39.70 -41.98
N PRO A 115 26.60 40.41 -42.28
CA PRO A 115 26.95 40.77 -43.65
C PRO A 115 27.44 39.55 -44.48
N PRO A 116 27.24 39.56 -45.81
CA PRO A 116 27.57 38.44 -46.67
C PRO A 116 29.08 38.32 -46.88
N ALA A 117 29.67 37.21 -46.46
CA ALA A 117 31.04 36.85 -46.82
C ALA A 117 31.03 35.99 -48.09
N SER A 118 31.66 36.48 -49.16
CA SER A 118 31.88 35.74 -50.41
C SER A 118 33.04 34.76 -50.24
N ILE A 119 32.79 33.46 -50.46
CA ILE A 119 33.84 32.43 -50.48
C ILE A 119 34.25 32.19 -51.93
N GLN A 120 35.49 32.51 -52.28
CA GLN A 120 36.13 32.13 -53.55
C GLN A 120 36.76 30.75 -53.39
N TRP A 121 36.44 29.82 -54.28
CA TRP A 121 37.05 28.48 -54.34
C TRP A 121 38.02 28.44 -55.52
N ASP A 122 39.32 28.31 -55.25
CA ASP A 122 40.34 27.98 -56.25
C ASP A 122 40.49 26.45 -56.34
N PHE A 123 40.51 25.92 -57.57
CA PHE A 123 40.72 24.51 -57.93
C PHE A 123 42.16 24.24 -58.34
#